data_AF-G7YVP3-F1
#
_entry.id   AF-G7YVP3-F1
#
_cell.length_a   1.000
_cell.length_b   1.000
_cell.length_c   1.000
_cell.angle_alpha   90.00
_cell.angle_beta   90.00
_cell.angle_gamma   90.00
#
_symmetry.space_group_name_H-M   'P 1'
#
loop_
_entity.id
_entity.type
_entity.pdbx_description
1 polymer ?
#
loop_
_entity_poly.entity_id
_entity_poly.type
_entity_poly.pdbx_seq_one_letter_code
_entity_poly.pdbx_strand_id
1 'polypeptide(L)'
;MPAEMEPIDVNSTARDVEDYLERFDIWCLTKSDMDDKKLTAYFLHFLGKEAYTLIKNLVYPESPIDISYNELKKKVLQHFKPINFVAAERARFNMLTRSHSQSVRDFVLQLQTQAAKCDYGAQLEDQLRDRLIAGIQLPELQQKLLLCPDQKFQTIRKICEQYEDVKHVQSASCSGLGPYQRVRTKLTSKVTNTKSQ
;
A
#
# COMPACT_ATOMS: atom_id res chain seq x y z
N MET A 1 -29.94 -15.42 -9.45
CA MET A 1 -29.61 -14.40 -8.43
C MET A 1 -28.12 -14.12 -8.57
N PRO A 2 -27.65 -12.90 -8.86
CA PRO A 2 -26.21 -12.72 -9.01
C PRO A 2 -25.56 -12.89 -7.64
N ALA A 3 -24.66 -13.85 -7.55
CA ALA A 3 -23.91 -14.26 -6.37
C ALA A 3 -22.74 -13.29 -6.06
N GLU A 4 -22.85 -12.00 -6.42
CA GLU A 4 -21.67 -11.18 -6.75
C GLU A 4 -21.29 -10.10 -5.71
N MET A 5 -22.18 -9.75 -4.78
CA MET A 5 -21.84 -8.79 -3.71
C MET A 5 -21.81 -9.49 -2.35
N GLU A 6 -20.62 -9.56 -1.78
CA GLU A 6 -20.41 -10.03 -0.41
C GLU A 6 -21.03 -9.05 0.58
N PRO A 7 -21.81 -9.51 1.58
CA PRO A 7 -22.38 -8.64 2.60
C PRO A 7 -21.34 -7.81 3.37
N ILE A 8 -21.77 -6.68 3.92
CA ILE A 8 -20.91 -5.88 4.81
C ILE A 8 -20.72 -6.64 6.13
N ASP A 9 -19.46 -6.85 6.54
CA ASP A 9 -19.11 -7.25 7.90
C ASP A 9 -19.18 -6.02 8.82
N VAL A 10 -19.89 -6.12 9.93
CA VAL A 10 -20.02 -5.03 10.91
C VAL A 10 -18.69 -4.68 11.60
N ASN A 11 -17.67 -5.52 11.46
CA ASN A 11 -16.31 -5.28 11.92
C ASN A 11 -15.37 -4.75 10.82
N SER A 12 -15.89 -4.53 9.61
CA SER A 12 -15.15 -3.94 8.49
C SER A 12 -14.58 -2.57 8.84
N THR A 13 -13.46 -2.21 8.21
CA THR A 13 -12.92 -0.85 8.33
C THR A 13 -13.76 0.14 7.53
N ALA A 14 -13.62 1.44 7.84
CA ALA A 14 -14.25 2.50 7.04
C ALA A 14 -14.00 2.35 5.53
N ARG A 15 -12.79 1.93 5.16
CA ARG A 15 -12.39 1.75 3.78
C ARG A 15 -13.10 0.58 3.12
N ASP A 16 -13.21 -0.56 3.80
CA ASP A 16 -13.90 -1.73 3.23
C ASP A 16 -15.39 -1.41 3.01
N VAL A 17 -15.98 -0.60 3.88
CA VAL A 17 -17.36 -0.10 3.73
C VAL A 17 -17.48 0.90 2.57
N GLU A 18 -16.50 1.79 2.39
CA GLU A 18 -16.44 2.68 1.22
C GLU A 18 -16.34 1.88 -0.10
N ASP A 19 -15.43 0.90 -0.16
CA ASP A 19 -15.24 0.04 -1.32
C ASP A 19 -16.52 -0.76 -1.65
N TYR A 20 -17.24 -1.26 -0.62
CA TYR A 20 -18.54 -1.90 -0.80
C TYR A 20 -19.58 -0.93 -1.39
N LEU A 21 -19.67 0.28 -0.85
CA LEU A 21 -20.62 1.29 -1.31
C LEU A 21 -20.34 1.72 -2.75
N GLU A 22 -19.07 1.87 -3.12
CA GLU A 22 -18.66 2.15 -4.50
C GLU A 22 -19.03 1.00 -5.44
N ARG A 23 -18.78 -0.25 -5.05
CA ARG A 23 -19.22 -1.43 -5.82
C ARG A 23 -20.74 -1.46 -6.01
N PHE A 24 -21.50 -1.09 -4.97
CA PHE A 24 -22.95 -0.98 -5.05
C PHE A 24 -23.40 0.13 -5.99
N ASP A 25 -22.77 1.30 -5.94
CA ASP A 25 -23.04 2.41 -6.88
C ASP A 25 -22.77 1.96 -8.33
N ILE A 26 -21.63 1.32 -8.59
CA ILE A 26 -21.26 0.78 -9.91
C ILE A 26 -22.30 -0.24 -10.39
N TRP A 27 -22.73 -1.16 -9.51
CA TRP A 27 -23.79 -2.12 -9.84
C TRP A 27 -25.10 -1.43 -10.20
N CYS A 28 -25.47 -0.35 -9.50
CA CYS A 28 -26.68 0.42 -9.81
C CYS A 28 -26.64 1.04 -11.20
N LEU A 29 -25.47 1.48 -11.69
CA LEU A 29 -25.30 2.01 -13.04
C LEU A 29 -25.64 0.98 -14.14
N THR A 30 -25.60 -0.32 -13.81
CA THR A 30 -25.94 -1.39 -14.76
C THR A 30 -27.45 -1.64 -14.90
N LYS A 31 -28.30 -0.94 -14.13
CA LYS A 31 -29.75 -1.16 -14.09
C LYS A 31 -30.48 -0.03 -14.83
N SER A 32 -31.43 -0.41 -15.70
CA SER A 32 -32.13 0.52 -16.58
C SER A 32 -33.31 1.28 -15.93
N ASP A 33 -33.78 0.89 -14.74
CA ASP A 33 -35.04 1.40 -14.14
C ASP A 33 -35.00 1.47 -12.59
N MET A 34 -34.02 2.19 -12.06
CA MET A 34 -33.83 2.38 -10.62
C MET A 34 -34.44 3.70 -10.14
N ASP A 35 -35.57 3.61 -9.43
CA ASP A 35 -36.10 4.70 -8.63
C ASP A 35 -35.51 4.69 -7.21
N ASP A 36 -35.66 5.79 -6.46
CA ASP A 36 -35.08 5.95 -5.12
C ASP A 36 -35.53 4.85 -4.15
N LYS A 37 -36.79 4.40 -4.25
CA LYS A 37 -37.33 3.38 -3.36
C LYS A 37 -36.76 2.01 -3.67
N LYS A 38 -36.62 1.64 -4.94
CA LYS A 38 -35.92 0.44 -5.39
C LYS A 38 -34.46 0.49 -5.00
N LEU A 39 -33.80 1.64 -5.13
CA LEU A 39 -32.40 1.83 -4.72
C LEU A 39 -32.21 1.52 -3.24
N THR A 40 -33.03 2.12 -2.37
CA THR A 40 -33.03 1.80 -0.93
C THR A 40 -33.32 0.32 -0.69
N ALA A 41 -34.33 -0.25 -1.35
CA ALA A 41 -34.69 -1.66 -1.17
C ALA A 41 -33.55 -2.62 -1.55
N TYR A 42 -32.89 -2.37 -2.69
CA TYR A 42 -31.73 -3.17 -3.12
C TYR A 42 -30.58 -3.02 -2.15
N PHE A 43 -30.26 -1.81 -1.70
CA PHE A 43 -29.21 -1.60 -0.71
C PHE A 43 -29.48 -2.42 0.56
N LEU A 44 -30.69 -2.31 1.13
CA LEU A 44 -31.11 -3.09 2.31
C LEU A 44 -31.06 -4.61 2.09
N HIS A 45 -31.29 -5.07 0.85
CA HIS A 45 -31.19 -6.48 0.50
C HIS A 45 -29.74 -6.98 0.44
N PHE A 46 -28.84 -6.23 -0.20
CA PHE A 46 -27.44 -6.66 -0.41
C PHE A 46 -26.55 -6.52 0.82
N LEU A 47 -26.94 -5.71 1.81
CA LEU A 47 -26.16 -5.46 3.02
C LEU A 47 -25.91 -6.70 3.89
N GLY A 48 -26.85 -7.65 3.85
CA GLY A 48 -26.87 -8.80 4.75
C GLY A 48 -27.44 -8.48 6.14
N LYS A 49 -27.66 -9.54 6.92
CA LYS A 49 -28.43 -9.51 8.17
C LYS A 49 -27.83 -8.60 9.25
N GLU A 50 -26.53 -8.67 9.45
CA GLU A 50 -25.83 -7.96 10.53
C GLU A 50 -25.80 -6.46 10.25
N ALA A 51 -25.38 -6.07 9.05
CA ALA A 51 -25.39 -4.67 8.62
C ALA A 51 -26.82 -4.09 8.54
N TYR A 52 -27.83 -4.87 8.13
CA TYR A 52 -29.23 -4.45 8.21
C TYR A 52 -29.67 -4.18 9.66
N THR A 53 -29.26 -5.01 10.61
CA THR A 53 -29.56 -4.82 12.04
C THR A 53 -28.90 -3.54 12.57
N LEU A 54 -27.66 -3.28 12.17
CA LEU A 54 -26.96 -2.03 12.48
C LEU A 54 -27.73 -0.83 11.93
N ILE A 55 -28.11 -0.83 10.66
CA ILE A 55 -28.88 0.28 10.06
C ILE A 55 -30.19 0.49 10.81
N LYS A 56 -30.93 -0.57 11.12
CA LYS A 56 -32.18 -0.49 11.88
C LYS A 56 -32.00 0.21 13.23
N ASN A 57 -30.88 -0.04 13.90
CA ASN A 57 -30.54 0.65 15.14
C ASN A 57 -30.13 2.12 14.92
N LEU A 58 -29.37 2.41 13.85
CA LEU A 58 -28.92 3.76 13.51
C LEU A 58 -30.05 4.72 13.12
N VAL A 59 -31.17 4.19 12.63
CA VAL A 59 -32.30 4.99 12.13
C VAL A 59 -33.54 4.92 13.01
N TYR A 60 -33.50 4.17 14.11
CA TYR A 60 -34.62 4.08 15.04
C TYR A 60 -35.05 5.49 15.53
N PRO A 61 -36.35 5.83 15.55
CA PRO A 61 -37.53 4.96 15.36
C PRO A 61 -38.05 4.80 13.92
N GLU A 62 -37.39 5.39 12.93
CA GLU A 62 -37.81 5.34 11.53
C GLU A 62 -37.61 3.94 10.92
N SER A 63 -38.36 3.63 9.87
CA SER A 63 -38.16 2.39 9.11
C SER A 63 -37.03 2.59 8.09
N PRO A 64 -36.04 1.68 7.99
CA PRO A 64 -34.95 1.81 7.02
C PRO A 64 -35.42 1.97 5.57
N ILE A 65 -36.55 1.37 5.19
CA ILE A 65 -37.09 1.46 3.82
C ILE A 65 -37.65 2.84 3.48
N ASP A 66 -37.96 3.65 4.48
CA ASP A 66 -38.54 5.00 4.30
C ASP A 66 -37.44 6.08 4.22
N ILE A 67 -36.17 5.71 4.45
CA ILE A 67 -35.02 6.60 4.36
C ILE A 67 -34.34 6.41 3.01
N SER A 68 -33.93 7.52 2.39
CA SER A 68 -33.23 7.48 1.11
C SER A 68 -31.89 6.73 1.21
N TYR A 69 -31.50 6.04 0.14
CA TYR A 69 -30.19 5.39 0.04
C TYR A 69 -29.04 6.34 0.38
N ASN A 70 -29.06 7.58 -0.11
CA ASN A 70 -28.01 8.56 0.14
C ASN A 70 -27.87 8.92 1.62
N GLU A 71 -28.99 8.99 2.34
CA GLU A 71 -28.98 9.25 3.77
C GLU A 71 -28.53 8.03 4.58
N LEU A 72 -28.99 6.82 4.21
CA LEU A 72 -28.50 5.58 4.81
C LEU A 72 -26.98 5.41 4.61
N LYS A 73 -26.50 5.64 3.38
CA LYS A 73 -25.07 5.64 3.02
C LYS A 73 -24.27 6.57 3.93
N LYS A 74 -24.76 7.80 4.13
CA LYS A 74 -24.11 8.78 5.02
C LYS A 74 -24.07 8.30 6.47
N LYS A 75 -25.18 7.78 7.02
CA LYS A 75 -25.24 7.27 8.41
C LYS A 75 -24.31 6.07 8.61
N VAL A 76 -24.28 5.14 7.65
CA VAL A 76 -23.35 4.01 7.64
C VAL A 76 -21.90 4.52 7.64
N LEU A 77 -21.53 5.39 6.70
CA LEU A 77 -20.18 5.95 6.65
C LEU A 77 -19.79 6.68 7.94
N GLN A 78 -20.70 7.43 8.56
CA GLN A 78 -20.45 8.09 9.84
C GLN A 78 -20.23 7.10 11.00
N HIS A 79 -20.93 5.97 10.99
CA HIS A 79 -20.73 4.92 11.99
C HIS A 79 -19.35 4.27 11.86
N PHE A 80 -18.96 3.91 10.62
CA PHE A 80 -17.70 3.23 10.36
C PHE A 80 -16.48 4.16 10.29
N LYS A 81 -16.69 5.48 10.13
CA LYS A 81 -15.65 6.52 10.27
C LYS A 81 -15.72 7.16 11.66
N PRO A 82 -15.11 6.59 12.71
CA PRO A 82 -14.93 7.34 13.93
C PRO A 82 -14.06 8.57 13.64
N ILE A 83 -14.51 9.73 14.11
CA ILE A 83 -13.87 11.06 13.96
C ILE A 83 -12.39 11.05 14.45
N ASN A 84 -11.99 10.05 15.24
CA ASN A 84 -10.66 9.89 15.82
C ASN A 84 -9.71 8.94 15.05
N PHE A 85 -10.07 8.44 13.86
CA PHE A 85 -9.27 7.42 13.18
C PHE A 85 -8.07 7.99 12.40
N VAL A 86 -8.21 9.16 11.77
CA VAL A 86 -7.15 9.70 10.89
C VAL A 86 -5.82 9.88 11.63
N ALA A 87 -5.84 10.42 12.85
CA ALA A 87 -4.62 10.59 13.64
C ALA A 87 -3.98 9.24 14.00
N ALA A 88 -4.79 8.23 14.34
CA ALA A 88 -4.31 6.88 14.63
C ALA A 88 -3.72 6.21 13.38
N GLU A 89 -4.35 6.37 12.21
CA GLU A 89 -3.85 5.84 10.94
C GLU A 89 -2.54 6.51 10.52
N ARG A 90 -2.44 7.84 10.71
CA ARG A 90 -1.20 8.59 10.48
C ARG A 90 -0.10 8.16 11.44
N ALA A 91 -0.44 7.88 12.71
CA ALA A 91 0.51 7.32 13.66
C ALA A 91 1.00 5.94 13.21
N ARG A 92 0.09 5.04 12.80
CA ARG A 92 0.44 3.72 12.23
C ARG A 92 1.33 3.85 11.00
N PHE A 93 0.97 4.74 10.07
CA PHE A 93 1.77 5.05 8.88
C PHE A 93 3.19 5.49 9.26
N ASN A 94 3.31 6.41 10.22
CA ASN A 94 4.59 6.94 10.66
C ASN A 94 5.45 5.93 11.43
N MET A 95 4.86 4.86 11.95
CA MET A 95 5.57 3.74 12.56
C MET A 95 6.03 2.69 11.53
N LEU A 96 5.60 2.77 10.26
CA LEU A 96 6.00 1.80 9.25
C LEU A 96 7.49 1.91 8.92
N THR A 97 8.19 0.80 9.09
CA THR A 97 9.58 0.60 8.70
C THR A 97 9.72 -0.73 7.96
N ARG A 98 10.47 -0.74 6.87
CA ARG A 98 10.71 -1.94 6.07
C ARG A 98 11.49 -2.96 6.89
N SER A 99 11.03 -4.21 6.91
CA SER A 99 11.82 -5.32 7.46
C SER A 99 13.01 -5.63 6.54
N HIS A 100 14.12 -6.14 7.09
CA HIS A 100 15.30 -6.52 6.31
C HIS A 100 14.99 -7.55 5.22
N SER A 101 14.02 -8.44 5.45
CA SER A 101 13.56 -9.49 4.52
C SER A 101 12.45 -9.04 3.58
N GLN A 102 11.84 -7.88 3.79
CA GLN A 102 10.73 -7.38 2.98
C GLN A 102 11.28 -6.66 1.75
N SER A 103 10.74 -6.96 0.56
CA SER A 103 11.13 -6.27 -0.67
C SER A 103 10.76 -4.78 -0.64
N VAL A 104 11.44 -3.95 -1.42
CA VAL A 104 11.07 -2.54 -1.59
C VAL A 104 9.63 -2.42 -2.10
N ARG A 105 9.24 -3.28 -3.05
CA ARG A 105 7.91 -3.24 -3.68
C ARG A 105 6.80 -3.54 -2.68
N ASP A 106 6.98 -4.54 -1.83
CA ASP A 106 6.00 -4.90 -0.80
C ASP A 106 5.87 -3.80 0.26
N PHE A 107 7.00 -3.17 0.63
CA PHE A 107 6.98 -2.05 1.55
C PHE A 107 6.27 -0.82 0.98
N VAL A 108 6.51 -0.50 -0.30
CA VAL A 108 5.80 0.56 -1.01
C VAL A 108 4.29 0.28 -1.04
N LEU A 109 3.88 -0.96 -1.34
CA LEU A 109 2.48 -1.36 -1.31
C LEU A 109 1.87 -1.20 0.09
N GLN A 110 2.60 -1.59 1.13
CA GLN A 110 2.18 -1.42 2.53
C GLN A 110 1.99 0.06 2.89
N LEU A 111 2.93 0.93 2.49
CA LEU A 111 2.82 2.38 2.68
C LEU A 111 1.59 2.96 1.98
N GLN A 112 1.37 2.61 0.71
CA GLN A 112 0.21 3.07 -0.06
C GLN A 112 -1.11 2.59 0.54
N THR A 113 -1.14 1.33 0.99
CA THR A 113 -2.32 0.73 1.63
C THR A 113 -2.67 1.46 2.92
N GLN A 114 -1.67 1.81 3.74
CA GLN A 114 -1.87 2.54 4.99
C GLN A 114 -2.19 4.02 4.75
N ALA A 115 -1.53 4.69 3.81
CA ALA A 115 -1.71 6.10 3.49
C ALA A 115 -3.13 6.42 2.98
N ALA A 116 -3.77 5.48 2.29
CA ALA A 116 -5.16 5.61 1.86
C ALA A 116 -6.17 5.74 3.03
N LYS A 117 -5.77 5.35 4.26
CA LYS A 117 -6.58 5.51 5.48
C LYS A 117 -6.28 6.81 6.23
N CYS A 118 -5.26 7.56 5.80
CA CYS A 118 -4.70 8.69 6.53
C CYS A 118 -5.24 10.06 6.10
N ASP A 119 -6.11 10.11 5.09
CA ASP A 119 -6.69 11.35 4.57
C ASP A 119 -5.65 12.46 4.36
N TYR A 120 -4.57 12.15 3.65
CA TYR A 120 -3.49 13.12 3.41
C TYR A 120 -3.85 14.17 2.35
N GLY A 121 -4.91 13.96 1.59
CA GLY A 121 -5.34 14.86 0.52
C GLY A 121 -4.17 15.20 -0.43
N ALA A 122 -3.95 16.49 -0.65
CA ALA A 122 -2.88 16.99 -1.53
C ALA A 122 -1.46 16.61 -1.08
N GLN A 123 -1.27 16.20 0.18
CA GLN A 123 0.06 15.84 0.72
C GLN A 123 0.39 14.36 0.55
N LEU A 124 -0.49 13.54 -0.05
CA LEU A 124 -0.32 12.08 -0.13
C LEU A 124 1.05 11.68 -0.71
N GLU A 125 1.45 12.29 -1.83
CA GLU A 125 2.73 11.98 -2.48
C GLU A 125 3.94 12.36 -1.62
N ASP A 126 3.89 13.51 -0.93
CA ASP A 126 4.97 13.94 -0.05
C ASP A 126 5.09 13.00 1.17
N GLN A 127 3.97 12.59 1.76
CA GLN A 127 3.95 11.69 2.91
C GLN A 127 4.47 10.30 2.54
N LEU A 128 4.08 9.77 1.38
CA LEU A 128 4.61 8.51 0.84
C LEU A 128 6.12 8.59 0.59
N ARG A 129 6.59 9.69 -0.01
CA ARG A 129 8.01 9.94 -0.25
C ARG A 129 8.79 9.94 1.05
N ASP A 130 8.40 10.80 1.98
CA ASP A 130 9.15 11.04 3.21
C ASP A 130 9.19 9.78 4.07
N ARG A 131 8.06 9.06 4.14
CA ARG A 131 8.00 7.80 4.89
C ARG A 131 8.78 6.67 4.24
N LEU A 132 8.82 6.59 2.91
CA LEU A 132 9.65 5.63 2.19
C LEU A 132 11.13 5.87 2.49
N ILE A 133 11.62 7.11 2.37
CA ILE A 133 13.01 7.46 2.68
C ILE A 133 13.34 7.12 4.13
N ALA A 134 12.50 7.54 5.06
CA ALA A 134 12.76 7.35 6.48
C ALA A 134 12.58 5.88 6.93
N GLY A 135 11.77 5.09 6.22
CA GLY A 135 11.42 3.71 6.57
C GLY A 135 12.22 2.61 5.85
N ILE A 136 13.05 2.92 4.85
CA ILE A 136 13.69 1.90 3.99
C ILE A 136 14.72 0.99 4.70
N GLN A 137 15.20 1.39 5.88
CA GLN A 137 16.21 0.67 6.68
C GLN A 137 17.46 0.25 5.88
N LEU A 138 17.96 1.14 5.01
CA LEU A 138 19.19 0.97 4.25
C LEU A 138 20.00 2.26 4.35
N PRO A 139 20.95 2.39 5.30
CA PRO A 139 21.61 3.67 5.60
C PRO A 139 22.26 4.33 4.39
N GLU A 140 22.99 3.57 3.57
CA GLU A 140 23.64 4.09 2.36
C GLU A 140 22.64 4.65 1.34
N LEU A 141 21.56 3.91 1.09
CA LEU A 141 20.51 4.33 0.17
C LEU A 141 19.76 5.53 0.74
N GLN A 142 19.39 5.50 2.03
CA GLN A 142 18.72 6.59 2.70
C GLN A 142 19.54 7.89 2.61
N GLN A 143 20.85 7.83 2.88
CA GLN A 143 21.75 8.98 2.75
C GLN A 143 21.76 9.51 1.31
N LYS A 144 21.85 8.61 0.31
CA LYS A 144 21.79 9.00 -1.11
C LYS A 144 20.49 9.69 -1.47
N LEU A 145 19.35 9.18 -0.98
CA LEU A 145 18.03 9.77 -1.25
C LEU A 145 17.88 11.14 -0.60
N LEU A 146 18.40 11.34 0.62
CA LEU A 146 18.35 12.62 1.33
C LEU A 146 19.20 13.72 0.66
N LEU A 147 20.20 13.34 -0.15
CA LEU A 147 21.02 14.27 -0.92
C LEU A 147 20.40 14.66 -2.28
N CYS A 148 19.28 14.05 -2.67
CA CYS A 148 18.58 14.36 -3.91
C CYS A 148 17.40 15.31 -3.65
N PRO A 149 17.50 16.62 -3.95
CA PRO A 149 16.43 17.58 -3.70
C PRO A 149 15.21 17.33 -4.60
N ASP A 150 14.04 17.71 -4.08
CA ASP A 150 12.75 17.85 -4.79
C ASP A 150 12.31 16.65 -5.63
N GLN A 151 12.64 15.44 -5.18
CA GLN A 151 12.22 14.23 -5.87
C GLN A 151 10.77 13.88 -5.54
N LYS A 152 10.00 13.50 -6.58
CA LYS A 152 8.66 12.96 -6.41
C LYS A 152 8.73 11.54 -5.86
N PHE A 153 7.68 11.10 -5.18
CA PHE A 153 7.56 9.73 -4.66
C PHE A 153 7.87 8.66 -5.72
N GLN A 154 7.35 8.81 -6.94
CA GLN A 154 7.62 7.89 -8.04
C GLN A 154 9.11 7.78 -8.40
N THR A 155 9.87 8.87 -8.31
CA THR A 155 11.31 8.84 -8.59
C THR A 155 12.06 8.14 -7.46
N ILE A 156 11.74 8.45 -6.20
CA ILE A 156 12.33 7.79 -5.04
C ILE A 156 12.04 6.28 -5.07
N ARG A 157 10.80 5.89 -5.36
CA ARG A 157 10.39 4.49 -5.54
C ARG A 157 11.28 3.77 -6.55
N LYS A 158 11.46 4.34 -7.75
CA LYS A 158 12.31 3.74 -8.80
C LYS A 158 13.76 3.59 -8.35
N ILE A 159 14.32 4.59 -7.67
CA ILE A 159 15.70 4.53 -7.16
C ILE A 159 15.83 3.40 -6.13
N CYS A 160 14.87 3.25 -5.22
CA CYS A 160 14.86 2.18 -4.23
C CYS A 160 14.79 0.79 -4.90
N GLU A 161 13.87 0.60 -5.84
CA GLU A 161 13.70 -0.67 -6.58
C GLU A 161 14.98 -1.02 -7.35
N GLN A 162 15.58 -0.06 -8.07
CA GLN A 162 16.83 -0.28 -8.80
C GLN A 162 18.02 -0.61 -7.89
N TYR A 163 18.10 0.01 -6.71
CA TYR A 163 19.17 -0.27 -5.75
C TYR A 163 19.06 -1.71 -5.21
N GLU A 164 17.85 -2.19 -4.94
CA GLU A 164 17.59 -3.57 -4.53
C GLU A 164 17.98 -4.57 -5.62
N ASP A 165 17.60 -4.32 -6.87
CA ASP A 165 17.97 -5.16 -8.03
C ASP A 165 19.50 -5.27 -8.19
N VAL A 166 20.23 -4.15 -8.09
CA VAL A 166 21.70 -4.13 -8.20
C VAL A 166 22.37 -4.91 -7.06
N LYS A 167 21.89 -4.77 -5.82
CA LYS A 167 22.43 -5.54 -4.68
C LYS A 167 22.20 -7.03 -4.82
N HIS A 168 21.04 -7.44 -5.32
CA HIS A 168 20.75 -8.85 -5.60
C HIS A 168 21.73 -9.43 -6.63
N VAL A 169 21.97 -8.73 -7.74
CA VAL A 169 22.94 -9.16 -8.76
C VAL A 169 24.35 -9.29 -8.20
N GLN A 170 24.81 -8.33 -7.40
CA GLN A 170 26.15 -8.38 -6.78
C GLN A 170 26.29 -9.57 -5.82
N SER A 171 25.28 -9.82 -4.97
CA SER A 171 25.29 -10.96 -4.05
C SER A 171 25.29 -12.33 -4.75
N ALA A 172 24.59 -12.44 -5.88
CA ALA A 172 24.57 -13.63 -6.72
C ALA A 172 25.89 -13.84 -7.48
N SER A 173 26.55 -12.76 -7.90
CA SER A 173 27.85 -12.83 -8.58
C SER A 173 29.01 -13.21 -7.65
N CYS A 174 28.97 -12.80 -6.37
CA CYS A 174 30.02 -13.13 -5.39
C CYS A 174 29.90 -14.54 -4.80
N SER A 175 28.75 -15.21 -4.91
CA SER A 175 28.55 -16.59 -4.45
C SER A 175 29.05 -17.64 -5.46
N GLY A 176 29.62 -17.20 -6.60
CA GLY A 176 30.15 -18.06 -7.67
C GLY A 176 31.67 -18.24 -7.73
N LEU A 177 32.47 -17.67 -6.82
CA LEU A 177 33.93 -17.83 -6.83
C LEU A 177 34.42 -18.72 -5.69
N GLY A 178 34.44 -20.03 -5.97
CA GLY A 178 35.21 -21.01 -5.19
C GLY A 178 36.73 -20.81 -5.30
N PRO A 179 37.53 -21.44 -4.41
CA PRO A 179 38.92 -21.08 -4.15
C PRO A 179 39.86 -21.65 -5.22
N TYR A 180 40.05 -20.94 -6.33
CA TYR A 180 41.15 -21.19 -7.26
C TYR A 180 41.81 -19.89 -7.67
N GLN A 181 42.81 -19.48 -6.88
CA GLN A 181 44.06 -18.89 -7.39
C GLN A 181 45.09 -18.81 -6.27
N ARG A 182 45.71 -19.97 -6.00
CA ARG A 182 47.08 -20.02 -5.52
C ARG A 182 47.91 -20.61 -6.66
N VAL A 183 49.12 -20.06 -6.83
CA VAL A 183 50.24 -20.51 -7.68
C VAL A 183 50.28 -19.92 -9.10
N ARG A 184 51.02 -18.80 -9.25
CA ARG A 184 52.30 -18.78 -9.98
C ARG A 184 52.99 -17.41 -9.88
N THR A 185 53.72 -17.19 -8.79
CA THR A 185 54.94 -16.36 -8.85
C THR A 185 56.07 -17.29 -9.27
N LYS A 186 56.43 -17.29 -10.56
CA LYS A 186 57.78 -17.61 -11.05
C LYS A 186 57.91 -17.35 -12.56
N LEU A 187 58.99 -16.63 -12.88
CA LEU A 187 59.59 -16.30 -14.19
C LEU A 187 59.16 -14.97 -14.85
N THR A 188 59.95 -13.93 -14.61
CA THR A 188 60.77 -13.28 -15.66
C THR A 188 61.99 -12.59 -15.03
N SER A 189 63.17 -13.20 -15.17
CA SER A 189 64.47 -12.51 -15.31
C SER A 189 65.59 -13.54 -15.45
N LYS A 190 65.80 -14.01 -16.68
CA LYS A 190 67.12 -14.50 -17.13
C LYS A 190 67.21 -14.40 -18.66
N VAL A 191 67.54 -13.20 -19.14
CA VAL A 191 68.33 -12.89 -20.35
C VAL A 191 68.84 -11.46 -20.05
N THR A 192 70.12 -11.14 -19.89
CA THR A 192 71.30 -11.42 -20.73
C THR A 192 72.58 -11.53 -19.88
N ASN A 193 73.40 -12.50 -20.26
CA ASN A 193 74.82 -12.62 -19.92
C ASN A 193 75.62 -11.68 -20.83
N THR A 194 76.61 -10.93 -20.30
CA THR A 194 77.79 -10.55 -21.09
C THR A 194 78.96 -10.20 -20.15
N LYS A 195 79.98 -11.04 -20.23
CA LYS A 195 81.36 -10.84 -19.77
C LYS A 195 81.93 -9.54 -20.34
N SER A 196 82.86 -8.88 -19.63
CA SER A 196 84.27 -8.82 -20.05
C SER A 196 85.09 -7.92 -19.13
N GLN A 197 86.22 -8.51 -18.69
CA GLN A 197 87.51 -7.93 -18.27
C GLN A 197 87.59 -7.08 -17.00
#